data_AF-A0A967ANN6-F1
#
_entry.id   AF-A0A967ANN6-F1
#
_cell.length_a   1.000
_cell.length_b   1.000
_cell.length_c   1.000
_cell.angle_alpha   90.00
_cell.angle_beta   90.00
_cell.angle_gamma   90.00
#
_symmetry.space_group_name_H-M   'P 1'
#
loop_
_entity.id
_entity.type
_entity.pdbx_description
1 polymer ?
#
loop_
_entity_poly.entity_id
_entity_poly.type
_entity_poly.pdbx_seq_one_letter_code
_entity_poly.pdbx_strand_id
1 'polypeptide(L)'
;LIQWDDRTKSVAEGKLPWAPTQVNVENFGVKEQAPKTGEEGSIAAAQNNYAVYNDAIAFQFPIKWQEIPAPFKPRYLFGDAKFNADILKWEADGSLRSFRGTGWDQDFEERDDFEEKVKLMKAEWKNGRWTVMISRPLKGDKDDYDEYTRFDVGKYIPMVFFAWDGHNGDAGRKMAVSAFYYTILEPPTPQEVYIYPAIIAVGVVILEGWMLTRRANKKKGKSL
;
A
#
# COMPACT_ATOMS: atom_id res chain seq x y z
N LEU A 1 -3.85 -5.85 -6.08
CA LEU A 1 -5.32 -6.05 -6.14
C LEU A 1 -5.84 -5.99 -4.72
N ILE A 2 -6.86 -5.20 -4.44
CA ILE A 2 -7.49 -5.13 -3.12
C ILE A 2 -8.96 -5.37 -3.25
N GLN A 3 -9.48 -6.10 -2.27
CA GLN A 3 -10.88 -6.44 -2.19
C GLN A 3 -11.33 -6.28 -0.75
N TRP A 4 -12.53 -5.73 -0.57
CA TRP A 4 -13.22 -5.71 0.71
C TRP A 4 -14.70 -5.94 0.46
N ASP A 5 -15.35 -6.54 1.45
CA ASP A 5 -16.79 -6.77 1.41
C ASP A 5 -17.50 -5.49 1.85
N ASP A 6 -18.45 -5.07 1.02
CA ASP A 6 -19.30 -3.89 1.23
C ASP A 6 -20.67 -4.20 0.65
N ARG A 7 -21.69 -4.18 1.50
CA ARG A 7 -23.06 -4.56 1.10
C ARG A 7 -23.65 -3.60 0.10
N THR A 8 -23.13 -2.37 0.05
CA THR A 8 -23.62 -1.29 -0.78
C THR A 8 -22.54 -0.83 -1.75
N LYS A 9 -22.99 -0.25 -2.86
CA LYS A 9 -22.13 0.52 -3.76
C LYS A 9 -22.46 1.99 -3.51
N SER A 10 -21.74 2.63 -2.60
CA SER A 10 -22.02 4.00 -2.20
C SER A 10 -21.23 4.95 -3.09
N VAL A 11 -21.97 5.69 -3.92
CA VAL A 11 -21.44 6.80 -4.71
C VAL A 11 -22.33 7.99 -4.39
N ALA A 12 -21.73 9.11 -4.01
CA ALA A 12 -22.46 10.34 -3.72
C ALA A 12 -23.24 10.78 -4.97
N GLU A 13 -24.53 11.08 -4.81
CA GLU A 13 -25.42 11.48 -5.93
C GLU A 13 -25.09 12.88 -6.49
N GLY A 14 -24.25 13.65 -5.79
CA GLY A 14 -23.84 14.98 -6.20
C GLY A 14 -22.47 15.36 -5.61
N LYS A 15 -22.01 16.57 -5.96
CA LYS A 15 -20.75 17.09 -5.44
C LYS A 15 -20.81 17.24 -3.92
N LEU A 16 -19.83 16.66 -3.23
CA LEU A 16 -19.70 16.78 -1.79
C LEU A 16 -19.43 18.25 -1.40
N PRO A 17 -19.96 18.73 -0.26
CA PRO A 17 -19.87 20.13 0.13
C PRO A 17 -18.47 20.53 0.69
N TRP A 18 -17.51 19.60 0.67
CA TRP A 18 -16.16 19.75 1.21
C TRP A 18 -15.11 19.50 0.12
N ALA A 19 -13.95 20.14 0.27
CA ALA A 19 -12.82 19.95 -0.63
C ALA A 19 -12.11 18.61 -0.33
N PRO A 20 -11.53 17.92 -1.33
CA PRO A 20 -10.89 16.61 -1.14
C PRO A 20 -9.78 16.59 -0.07
N THR A 21 -9.18 17.76 0.17
CA THR A 21 -8.16 17.97 1.19
C THR A 21 -8.70 18.06 2.61
N GLN A 22 -9.99 18.35 2.79
CA GLN A 22 -10.59 18.55 4.11
C GLN A 22 -10.77 17.23 4.85
N VAL A 23 -10.09 17.11 5.98
CA VAL A 23 -10.12 15.93 6.83
C VAL A 23 -11.12 16.13 7.98
N ASN A 24 -11.20 17.36 8.48
CA ASN A 24 -12.13 17.77 9.54
C ASN A 24 -13.46 18.26 8.93
N VAL A 25 -14.46 17.38 8.88
CA VAL A 25 -15.75 17.63 8.19
C VAL A 25 -16.96 17.73 9.13
N GLU A 26 -16.72 17.95 10.43
CA GLU A 26 -17.78 18.03 11.46
C GLU A 26 -18.79 19.16 11.23
N ASN A 27 -18.32 20.27 10.66
CA ASN A 27 -19.14 21.39 10.21
C ASN A 27 -20.11 21.01 9.08
N PHE A 28 -19.87 19.91 8.36
CA PHE A 28 -20.75 19.37 7.31
C PHE A 28 -21.67 18.24 7.83
N GLY A 29 -21.80 18.09 9.15
CA GLY A 29 -22.66 17.09 9.77
C GLY A 29 -22.05 15.69 9.89
N VAL A 30 -20.80 15.51 9.43
CA VAL A 30 -20.04 14.28 9.61
C VAL A 30 -19.45 14.27 11.03
N LYS A 31 -20.22 13.73 11.98
CA LYS A 31 -19.82 13.69 13.38
C LYS A 31 -19.34 12.31 13.76
N GLU A 32 -18.20 12.26 14.44
CA GLU A 32 -17.84 11.08 15.23
C GLU A 32 -18.86 10.96 16.37
N GLN A 33 -19.54 9.81 16.46
CA GLN A 33 -20.44 9.57 17.58
C GLN A 33 -19.62 9.37 18.85
N ALA A 34 -20.08 9.96 19.97
CA ALA A 34 -19.48 9.66 21.27
C ALA A 34 -19.59 8.14 21.53
N PRO A 35 -18.55 7.48 22.08
CA PRO A 35 -18.61 6.07 22.41
C PRO A 35 -19.72 5.85 23.45
N LYS A 36 -20.83 5.27 23.02
CA LYS A 36 -21.97 4.92 23.88
C LYS A 36 -22.28 3.45 23.75
N THR A 37 -22.53 2.81 24.89
CA THR A 37 -23.07 1.46 24.97
C THR A 37 -24.61 1.53 24.90
N GLY A 38 -25.22 0.86 23.92
CA GLY A 38 -26.68 0.81 23.72
C GLY A 38 -27.12 1.07 22.28
N GLU A 39 -28.38 0.75 21.95
CA GLU A 39 -28.92 0.88 20.59
C GLU A 39 -29.47 2.29 20.29
N GLU A 40 -29.95 3.01 21.30
CA GLU A 40 -30.62 4.30 21.13
C GLU A 40 -29.60 5.39 20.72
N GLY A 41 -29.69 5.82 19.45
CA GLY A 41 -28.73 6.75 18.84
C GLY A 41 -27.45 6.10 18.30
N SER A 42 -27.38 4.76 18.24
CA SER A 42 -26.25 4.04 17.64
C SER A 42 -26.06 4.36 16.14
N ILE A 43 -24.84 4.17 15.63
CA ILE A 43 -24.52 4.35 14.20
C ILE A 43 -25.47 3.52 13.33
N ALA A 44 -25.74 2.27 13.72
CA ALA A 44 -26.65 1.37 12.99
C ALA A 44 -28.10 1.89 12.95
N ALA A 45 -28.59 2.49 14.05
CA ALA A 45 -29.94 3.06 14.09
C ALA A 45 -30.07 4.34 13.25
N ALA A 46 -28.97 5.09 13.09
CA ALA A 46 -28.91 6.32 12.29
C ALA A 46 -28.40 6.10 10.86
N GLN A 47 -28.02 4.87 10.49
CA GLN A 47 -27.34 4.57 9.22
C GLN A 47 -28.11 5.08 8.00
N ASN A 48 -29.43 4.89 7.99
CA ASN A 48 -30.31 5.33 6.90
C ASN A 48 -30.62 6.85 6.92
N ASN A 49 -30.15 7.58 7.94
CA ASN A 49 -30.36 9.02 8.08
C ASN A 49 -29.10 9.83 7.72
N TYR A 50 -27.97 9.17 7.47
CA TYR A 50 -26.76 9.86 7.02
C TYR A 50 -26.84 10.16 5.52
N ALA A 51 -26.19 11.25 5.13
CA ALA A 51 -25.90 11.49 3.73
C ALA A 51 -25.02 10.34 3.21
N VAL A 52 -25.32 9.86 2.00
CA VAL A 52 -24.51 8.84 1.34
C VAL A 52 -23.27 9.52 0.78
N TYR A 53 -22.09 9.11 1.27
CA TYR A 53 -20.79 9.53 0.73
C TYR A 53 -20.26 8.47 -0.26
N ASN A 54 -19.11 8.75 -0.86
CA ASN A 54 -18.41 7.76 -1.66
C ASN A 54 -17.78 6.69 -0.76
N ASP A 55 -17.89 5.42 -1.14
CA ASP A 55 -16.96 4.42 -0.60
C ASP A 55 -15.54 4.80 -1.02
N ALA A 56 -14.58 4.57 -0.14
CA ALA A 56 -13.19 4.94 -0.42
C ALA A 56 -12.20 3.98 0.21
N ILE A 57 -11.02 3.88 -0.41
CA ILE A 57 -9.86 3.24 0.18
C ILE A 57 -8.66 4.17 0.04
N ALA A 58 -7.88 4.31 1.10
CA ALA A 58 -6.59 4.99 1.05
C ALA A 58 -5.46 4.11 1.54
N PHE A 59 -4.30 4.36 0.96
CA PHE A 59 -3.03 3.78 1.33
C PHE A 59 -2.18 4.87 1.93
N GLN A 60 -1.56 4.59 3.07
CA GLN A 60 -0.59 5.48 3.65
C GLN A 60 0.77 4.80 3.75
N PHE A 61 1.78 5.52 3.31
CA PHE A 61 3.19 5.18 3.48
C PHE A 61 3.93 6.39 4.09
N PRO A 62 4.95 6.20 4.95
CA PRO A 62 5.75 7.32 5.43
C PRO A 62 6.79 7.70 4.39
N ILE A 63 6.90 8.98 4.02
CA ILE A 63 7.80 9.44 2.95
C ILE A 63 9.26 9.10 3.25
N LYS A 64 9.75 9.58 4.40
CA LYS A 64 11.14 9.38 4.87
C LYS A 64 11.29 8.18 5.79
N TRP A 65 10.61 7.08 5.48
CA TRP A 65 10.51 5.94 6.39
C TRP A 65 11.86 5.31 6.78
N GLN A 66 12.92 5.49 5.97
CA GLN A 66 14.26 4.99 6.26
C GLN A 66 15.06 5.87 7.24
N GLU A 67 14.63 7.12 7.45
CA GLU A 67 15.28 8.06 8.36
C GLU A 67 14.68 8.03 9.77
N ILE A 68 13.58 7.30 9.97
CA ILE A 68 12.92 7.20 11.27
C ILE A 68 13.86 6.43 12.22
N PRO A 69 14.40 7.09 13.26
CA PRO A 69 15.37 6.45 14.13
C PRO A 69 14.68 5.44 15.04
N ALA A 70 15.32 4.30 15.29
CA ALA A 70 14.86 3.39 16.34
C ALA A 70 14.92 4.09 17.71
N PRO A 71 13.94 3.88 18.62
CA PRO A 71 12.83 2.92 18.55
C PRO A 71 11.52 3.52 17.98
N PHE A 72 11.57 4.70 17.36
CA PHE A 72 10.38 5.38 16.87
C PHE A 72 9.76 4.62 15.68
N LYS A 73 8.44 4.65 15.61
CA LYS A 73 7.67 4.12 14.49
C LYS A 73 7.01 5.28 13.75
N PRO A 74 6.83 5.19 12.43
CA PRO A 74 6.07 6.19 11.69
C PRO A 74 4.68 6.45 12.31
N ARG A 75 4.20 7.68 12.24
CA ARG A 75 2.83 7.99 12.64
C ARG A 75 1.85 7.54 11.56
N TYR A 76 0.96 6.65 11.94
CA TYR A 76 0.05 5.98 11.00
C TYR A 76 -1.32 6.64 10.87
N LEU A 77 -1.53 7.76 11.55
CA LEU A 77 -2.71 8.60 11.43
C LEU A 77 -2.30 9.89 10.71
N PHE A 78 -2.08 9.76 9.40
CA PHE A 78 -1.71 10.87 8.51
C PHE A 78 -0.38 11.58 8.82
N GLY A 79 0.59 10.87 9.42
CA GLY A 79 1.94 11.40 9.65
C GLY A 79 2.03 12.41 10.80
N ASP A 80 3.10 13.21 10.79
CA ASP A 80 3.25 14.43 11.58
C ASP A 80 4.18 15.41 10.85
N ALA A 81 4.30 16.63 11.38
CA ALA A 81 5.14 17.69 10.80
C ALA A 81 6.62 17.32 10.57
N LYS A 82 7.15 16.30 11.26
CA LYS A 82 8.53 15.82 11.07
C LYS A 82 8.59 14.66 10.08
N PHE A 83 7.65 13.73 10.18
CA PHE A 83 7.55 12.54 9.35
C PHE A 83 6.18 12.49 8.65
N ASN A 84 6.11 13.22 7.55
CA ASN A 84 4.93 13.32 6.71
C ASN A 84 4.54 11.96 6.10
N ALA A 85 3.25 11.84 5.81
CA ALA A 85 2.65 10.69 5.15
C ALA A 85 2.42 10.95 3.65
N ASP A 86 2.68 9.93 2.84
CA ASP A 86 2.26 9.82 1.46
C ASP A 86 0.95 9.02 1.43
N ILE A 87 -0.16 9.69 1.09
CA ILE A 87 -1.50 9.12 1.11
C ILE A 87 -2.03 9.08 -0.31
N LEU A 88 -2.36 7.88 -0.78
CA LEU A 88 -3.03 7.68 -2.07
C LEU A 88 -4.47 7.23 -1.80
N LYS A 89 -5.46 8.05 -2.17
CA LYS A 89 -6.88 7.79 -1.89
C LYS A 89 -7.66 7.61 -3.18
N TRP A 90 -8.41 6.52 -3.24
CA TRP A 90 -9.41 6.25 -4.28
C TRP A 90 -10.81 6.40 -3.69
N GLU A 91 -11.75 6.94 -4.46
CA GLU A 91 -13.17 7.05 -4.10
C GLU A 91 -14.05 6.45 -5.20
N ALA A 92 -15.24 5.98 -4.82
CA ALA A 92 -16.15 5.23 -5.68
C ALA A 92 -16.72 6.01 -6.88
N ASP A 93 -16.58 7.33 -6.88
CA ASP A 93 -16.85 8.20 -8.04
C ASP A 93 -15.77 8.10 -9.14
N GLY A 94 -14.71 7.32 -8.90
CA GLY A 94 -13.59 7.11 -9.81
C GLY A 94 -12.40 8.02 -9.56
N SER A 95 -12.48 8.95 -8.59
CA SER A 95 -11.36 9.81 -8.25
C SER A 95 -10.21 9.03 -7.61
N LEU A 96 -8.99 9.44 -7.92
CA LEU A 96 -7.76 8.84 -7.42
C LEU A 96 -6.73 9.96 -7.21
N ARG A 97 -6.54 10.36 -5.96
CA ARG A 97 -5.72 11.53 -5.61
C ARG A 97 -4.58 11.20 -4.66
N SER A 98 -3.50 11.95 -4.79
CA SER A 98 -2.33 11.87 -3.92
C SER A 98 -2.29 13.05 -2.96
N PHE A 99 -1.95 12.76 -1.71
CA PHE A 99 -2.02 13.71 -0.60
C PHE A 99 -0.81 13.61 0.31
N ARG A 100 -0.35 14.75 0.82
CA ARG A 100 0.51 14.82 2.01
C ARG A 100 -0.33 14.89 3.26
N GLY A 101 -0.13 13.92 4.13
CA GLY A 101 -0.56 14.01 5.52
C GLY A 101 0.55 14.62 6.37
N THR A 102 0.19 15.59 7.20
CA THR A 102 1.10 16.28 8.14
C THR A 102 0.63 16.16 9.60
N GLY A 103 -0.41 15.35 9.85
CA GLY A 103 -1.01 15.14 11.15
C GLY A 103 -2.47 14.68 11.05
N TRP A 104 -2.96 14.03 12.10
CA TRP A 104 -4.32 13.49 12.17
C TRP A 104 -5.41 14.56 12.03
N ASP A 105 -5.17 15.74 12.59
CA ASP A 105 -6.09 16.88 12.66
C ASP A 105 -5.81 17.93 11.58
N GLN A 106 -4.92 17.65 10.64
CA GLN A 106 -4.56 18.55 9.56
C GLN A 106 -5.28 18.15 8.28
N ASP A 107 -5.73 19.14 7.52
CA ASP A 107 -6.18 18.91 6.15
C ASP A 107 -5.00 18.40 5.31
N PHE A 108 -5.31 17.56 4.32
CA PHE A 108 -4.32 17.06 3.40
C PHE A 108 -3.78 18.16 2.50
N GLU A 109 -2.53 18.06 2.10
CA GLU A 109 -1.98 18.87 1.00
C GLU A 109 -2.08 18.04 -0.28
N GLU A 110 -2.86 18.51 -1.26
CA GLU A 110 -2.98 17.84 -2.57
C GLU A 110 -1.65 17.90 -3.33
N ARG A 111 -1.33 16.82 -4.05
CA ARG A 111 -0.12 16.70 -4.87
C ARG A 111 -0.47 16.37 -6.31
N ASP A 112 -0.55 17.40 -7.13
CA ASP A 112 -1.01 17.32 -8.52
C ASP A 112 0.01 16.64 -9.45
N ASP A 113 1.30 16.70 -9.14
CA ASP A 113 2.42 16.21 -9.97
C ASP A 113 2.59 14.68 -9.96
N PHE A 114 2.01 14.01 -8.97
CA PHE A 114 2.02 12.55 -8.87
C PHE A 114 0.76 11.89 -9.41
N GLU A 115 -0.36 12.63 -9.48
CA GLU A 115 -1.66 12.09 -9.91
C GLU A 115 -1.60 11.60 -11.35
N GLU A 116 -0.92 12.32 -12.26
CA GLU A 116 -0.71 11.88 -13.66
C GLU A 116 0.03 10.54 -13.78
N LYS A 117 0.78 10.16 -12.74
CA LYS A 117 1.61 8.95 -12.73
C LYS A 117 0.92 7.76 -12.08
N VAL A 118 -0.13 8.00 -11.30
CA VAL A 118 -0.95 6.94 -10.72
C VAL A 118 -2.08 6.61 -11.69
N LYS A 119 -2.35 5.31 -11.87
CA LYS A 119 -3.41 4.84 -12.77
C LYS A 119 -4.38 3.94 -12.02
N LEU A 120 -5.67 4.26 -12.12
CA LEU A 120 -6.73 3.33 -11.74
C LEU A 120 -6.84 2.25 -12.82
N MET A 121 -6.38 1.04 -12.50
CA MET A 121 -6.40 -0.09 -13.44
C MET A 121 -7.74 -0.82 -13.42
N LYS A 122 -8.40 -0.86 -12.26
CA LYS A 122 -9.71 -1.48 -12.06
C LYS A 122 -10.40 -0.88 -10.84
N ALA A 123 -11.70 -0.61 -10.97
CA ALA A 123 -12.62 -0.39 -9.87
C ALA A 123 -13.96 -1.05 -10.22
N GLU A 124 -14.32 -2.10 -9.49
CA GLU A 124 -15.56 -2.84 -9.73
C GLU A 124 -16.22 -3.18 -8.39
N TRP A 125 -17.50 -2.88 -8.28
CA TRP A 125 -18.36 -3.43 -7.23
C TRP A 125 -19.22 -4.54 -7.80
N LYS A 126 -19.17 -5.72 -7.20
CA LYS A 126 -19.96 -6.88 -7.63
C LYS A 126 -20.28 -7.78 -6.45
N ASN A 127 -21.56 -8.11 -6.30
CA ASN A 127 -22.06 -9.05 -5.29
C ASN A 127 -21.61 -8.71 -3.85
N GLY A 128 -21.68 -7.43 -3.48
CA GLY A 128 -21.31 -6.99 -2.14
C GLY A 128 -19.80 -6.95 -1.88
N ARG A 129 -18.99 -6.81 -2.93
CA ARG A 129 -17.52 -6.73 -2.85
C ARG A 129 -16.97 -5.70 -3.80
N TRP A 130 -16.17 -4.80 -3.26
CA TRP A 130 -15.32 -3.92 -4.06
C TRP A 130 -14.04 -4.63 -4.48
N THR A 131 -13.56 -4.31 -5.68
CA THR A 131 -12.29 -4.76 -6.23
C THR A 131 -11.59 -3.57 -6.88
N VAL A 132 -10.50 -3.12 -6.27
CA VAL A 132 -9.71 -1.97 -6.73
C VAL A 132 -8.28 -2.39 -7.04
N MET A 133 -7.77 -1.90 -8.16
CA MET A 133 -6.38 -2.07 -8.58
C MET A 133 -5.83 -0.74 -9.04
N ILE A 134 -4.73 -0.32 -8.41
CA ILE A 134 -4.05 0.94 -8.68
C ILE A 134 -2.60 0.62 -9.03
N SER A 135 -2.08 1.31 -10.03
CA SER A 135 -0.67 1.30 -10.41
C SER A 135 -0.04 2.63 -10.02
N ARG A 136 1.08 2.60 -9.31
CA ARG A 136 1.89 3.80 -9.00
C ARG A 136 3.37 3.55 -9.31
N PRO A 137 4.16 4.61 -9.58
CA PRO A 137 5.61 4.50 -9.66
C PRO A 137 6.23 4.04 -8.33
N LEU A 138 7.38 3.36 -8.39
CA LEU A 138 8.14 2.98 -7.20
C LEU A 138 8.92 4.15 -6.58
N LYS A 139 9.23 5.16 -7.38
CA LYS A 139 9.92 6.41 -7.06
C LYS A 139 9.47 7.47 -8.07
N GLY A 140 9.58 8.76 -7.78
CA GLY A 140 9.37 9.82 -8.76
C GLY A 140 10.60 10.04 -9.66
N ASP A 141 10.63 11.20 -10.31
CA ASP A 141 11.46 11.40 -11.51
C ASP A 141 12.90 11.86 -11.23
N LYS A 142 13.21 12.37 -10.02
CA LYS A 142 14.54 12.71 -9.44
C LYS A 142 14.41 12.96 -7.93
N ASP A 143 15.46 12.71 -7.12
CA ASP A 143 15.61 12.94 -5.65
C ASP A 143 14.40 13.58 -4.92
N ASP A 144 13.27 12.90 -4.98
CA ASP A 144 11.96 13.26 -4.45
C ASP A 144 11.70 12.54 -3.13
N TYR A 145 12.79 12.14 -2.47
CA TYR A 145 12.77 11.41 -1.21
C TYR A 145 12.06 12.20 -0.10
N ASP A 146 11.96 13.52 -0.27
CA ASP A 146 11.27 14.42 0.65
C ASP A 146 9.77 14.56 0.34
N GLU A 147 9.34 14.08 -0.82
CA GLU A 147 7.99 14.32 -1.35
C GLU A 147 7.12 13.07 -1.39
N TYR A 148 7.69 11.93 -1.78
CA TYR A 148 6.96 10.67 -1.97
C TYR A 148 7.61 9.51 -1.25
N THR A 149 6.79 8.52 -0.86
CA THR A 149 7.36 7.28 -0.35
C THR A 149 8.02 6.51 -1.48
N ARG A 150 9.33 6.32 -1.32
CA ARG A 150 10.14 5.45 -2.18
C ARG A 150 9.99 3.99 -1.79
N PHE A 151 9.73 3.16 -2.80
CA PHE A 151 9.59 1.72 -2.67
C PHE A 151 10.89 1.04 -3.10
N ASP A 152 11.81 0.88 -2.14
CA ASP A 152 13.05 0.18 -2.37
C ASP A 152 12.88 -1.33 -2.31
N VAL A 153 13.41 -2.00 -3.33
CA VAL A 153 13.40 -3.45 -3.45
C VAL A 153 14.17 -4.10 -2.29
N GLY A 154 13.61 -5.17 -1.74
CA GLY A 154 14.19 -5.92 -0.63
C GLY A 154 14.08 -5.23 0.74
N LYS A 155 13.33 -4.12 0.85
CA LYS A 155 13.14 -3.44 2.13
C LYS A 155 11.69 -3.50 2.63
N TYR A 156 11.55 -3.44 3.95
CA TYR A 156 10.27 -3.43 4.66
C TYR A 156 9.70 -2.02 4.70
N ILE A 157 8.81 -1.70 3.77
CA ILE A 157 8.19 -0.38 3.66
C ILE A 157 6.95 -0.36 4.57
N PRO A 158 6.89 0.52 5.58
CA PRO A 158 5.74 0.61 6.48
C PRO A 158 4.48 1.04 5.72
N MET A 159 3.33 0.44 6.03
CA MET A 159 2.07 0.82 5.41
C MET A 159 0.85 0.65 6.32
N VAL A 160 -0.19 1.46 6.07
CA VAL A 160 -1.52 1.36 6.68
C VAL A 160 -2.61 1.62 5.64
N PHE A 161 -3.77 1.00 5.82
CA PHE A 161 -4.95 1.18 4.99
C PHE A 161 -6.05 1.89 5.75
N PHE A 162 -6.81 2.70 5.03
CA PHE A 162 -8.02 3.37 5.50
C PHE A 162 -9.17 3.02 4.57
N ALA A 163 -10.35 2.75 5.12
CA ALA A 163 -11.55 2.42 4.34
C ALA A 163 -12.74 3.23 4.85
N TRP A 164 -13.45 3.88 3.93
CA TRP A 164 -14.69 4.60 4.21
C TRP A 164 -15.86 3.82 3.61
N ASP A 165 -16.85 3.51 4.46
CA ASP A 165 -18.17 3.03 4.03
C ASP A 165 -19.11 4.23 3.88
N GLY A 166 -19.36 4.61 2.61
CA GLY A 166 -20.14 5.80 2.30
C GLY A 166 -21.60 5.71 2.75
N HIS A 167 -22.17 4.50 2.78
CA HIS A 167 -23.53 4.24 3.26
C HIS A 167 -23.62 4.32 4.79
N ASN A 168 -22.52 4.01 5.49
CA ASN A 168 -22.38 4.23 6.94
C ASN A 168 -22.17 5.71 7.31
N GLY A 169 -22.11 6.60 6.32
CA GLY A 169 -21.84 8.01 6.50
C GLY A 169 -20.38 8.27 6.88
N ASP A 170 -19.45 7.42 6.45
CA ASP A 170 -18.01 7.62 6.65
C ASP A 170 -17.50 8.68 5.67
N ALA A 171 -16.82 9.69 6.20
CA ALA A 171 -16.16 10.75 5.45
C ALA A 171 -15.10 11.44 6.34
N GLY A 172 -14.11 12.09 5.72
CA GLY A 172 -13.00 12.73 6.46
C GLY A 172 -12.30 11.75 7.40
N ARG A 173 -12.27 12.03 8.70
CA ARG A 173 -11.68 11.16 9.74
C ARG A 173 -12.52 9.97 10.18
N LYS A 174 -13.82 9.96 9.84
CA LYS A 174 -14.69 8.85 10.19
C LYS A 174 -14.47 7.75 9.17
N MET A 175 -13.65 6.75 9.52
CA MET A 175 -13.31 5.60 8.68
C MET A 175 -12.81 4.42 9.52
N ALA A 176 -12.70 3.26 8.90
CA ALA A 176 -11.95 2.13 9.44
C ALA A 176 -10.44 2.29 9.17
N VAL A 177 -9.61 1.88 10.13
CA VAL A 177 -8.14 1.88 10.03
C VAL A 177 -7.63 0.46 10.21
N SER A 178 -6.70 0.03 9.35
CA SER A 178 -6.09 -1.29 9.47
C SER A 178 -5.09 -1.38 10.63
N ALA A 179 -4.71 -2.60 10.99
CA ALA A 179 -3.47 -2.83 11.71
C ALA A 179 -2.24 -2.37 10.89
N PHE A 180 -1.08 -2.36 11.53
CA PHE A 180 0.17 -2.00 10.90
C PHE A 180 0.75 -3.15 10.07
N TYR A 181 1.17 -2.85 8.83
CA TYR A 181 1.78 -3.80 7.92
C TYR A 181 3.11 -3.31 7.36
N TYR A 182 3.90 -4.25 6.86
CA TYR A 182 5.02 -3.96 5.96
C TYR A 182 4.71 -4.52 4.58
N THR A 183 4.95 -3.72 3.55
CA THR A 183 5.04 -4.21 2.18
C THR A 183 6.51 -4.39 1.80
N ILE A 184 6.79 -5.45 1.04
CA ILE A 184 8.12 -5.75 0.53
C ILE A 184 8.03 -6.04 -0.96
N LEU A 185 8.92 -5.42 -1.72
CA LEU A 185 9.15 -5.79 -3.11
C LEU A 185 10.27 -6.83 -3.12
N GLU A 186 9.94 -8.05 -3.53
CA GLU A 186 10.93 -9.13 -3.56
C GLU A 186 12.08 -8.79 -4.54
N PRO A 187 13.34 -8.89 -4.11
CA PRO A 187 14.46 -8.71 -5.01
C PRO A 187 14.51 -9.84 -6.04
N PRO A 188 14.91 -9.55 -7.29
CA PRO A 188 15.13 -10.61 -8.26
C PRO A 188 16.21 -11.57 -7.75
N THR A 189 16.04 -12.86 -8.02
CA THR A 189 17.06 -13.85 -7.66
C THR A 189 18.36 -13.53 -8.39
N PRO A 190 19.49 -13.34 -7.68
CA PRO A 190 20.78 -13.07 -8.32
C PRO A 190 21.16 -14.19 -9.29
N GLN A 191 21.78 -13.85 -10.43
CA GLN A 191 22.13 -14.84 -11.47
C GLN A 191 23.14 -15.88 -10.95
N GLU A 192 23.96 -15.49 -9.98
CA GLU A 192 24.95 -16.32 -9.29
C GLU A 192 24.33 -17.58 -8.67
N VAL A 193 23.07 -17.49 -8.21
CA VAL A 193 22.30 -18.62 -7.67
C VAL A 193 22.13 -19.73 -8.71
N TYR A 194 22.04 -19.38 -10.00
CA TYR A 194 21.95 -20.34 -11.10
C TYR A 194 23.32 -20.74 -11.65
N ILE A 195 24.27 -19.80 -11.72
CA ILE A 195 25.58 -20.00 -12.34
C ILE A 195 26.47 -20.92 -11.48
N TYR A 196 26.56 -20.69 -10.17
CA TYR A 196 27.48 -21.46 -9.33
C TYR A 196 27.16 -22.96 -9.28
N PRO A 197 25.90 -23.40 -9.08
CA PRO A 197 25.57 -24.81 -9.13
C PRO A 197 25.91 -25.45 -10.49
N ALA A 198 25.67 -24.73 -11.59
CA ALA A 198 25.99 -25.22 -12.93
C ALA A 198 27.50 -25.40 -13.15
N ILE A 199 28.31 -24.41 -12.75
CA ILE A 199 29.78 -24.49 -12.83
C ILE A 199 30.30 -25.64 -11.96
N ILE A 200 29.80 -25.78 -10.73
CA ILE A 200 30.19 -26.87 -9.83
C ILE A 200 29.85 -28.23 -10.45
N ALA A 201 28.63 -28.40 -11.01
CA ALA A 201 28.22 -29.64 -11.65
C ALA A 201 29.13 -30.01 -12.82
N VAL A 202 29.42 -29.05 -13.71
CA VAL A 202 30.35 -29.27 -14.83
C VAL A 202 31.76 -29.60 -14.33
N GLY A 203 32.24 -28.88 -13.31
CA GLY A 203 33.53 -29.11 -12.69
C GLY A 203 33.66 -30.53 -12.11
N VAL A 204 32.62 -31.02 -11.43
CA VAL A 204 32.57 -32.39 -10.89
C VAL A 204 32.65 -33.42 -12.02
N VAL A 205 31.86 -33.25 -13.09
CA VAL A 205 31.88 -34.18 -14.24
C VAL A 205 33.26 -34.22 -14.91
N ILE A 206 33.90 -33.06 -15.11
CA ILE A 206 35.26 -32.98 -15.69
C ILE A 206 36.29 -33.65 -14.77
N LEU A 207 36.24 -33.39 -13.46
CA LEU A 207 37.16 -33.98 -12.49
C LEU A 207 37.00 -35.51 -12.42
N GLU A 208 35.77 -36.02 -12.40
CA GLU A 208 35.49 -37.45 -12.43
C GLU A 208 36.00 -38.10 -13.73
N GLY A 209 35.71 -37.49 -14.88
CA GLY A 209 36.19 -37.97 -16.19
C GLY A 209 37.71 -38.02 -16.27
N TRP A 210 38.41 -36.99 -15.78
CA TRP A 210 39.87 -36.95 -15.71
C TRP A 210 40.43 -38.03 -14.80
N MET A 211 39.85 -38.23 -13.62
CA MET A 211 40.31 -39.22 -12.66
C MET A 211 40.13 -40.66 -13.18
N LEU A 212 39.01 -40.93 -13.84
CA LEU A 212 38.75 -42.22 -14.50
C LEU A 212 39.76 -42.48 -15.63
N THR A 213 40.03 -41.48 -16.47
CA THR A 213 41.01 -41.58 -17.57
C THR A 213 42.43 -41.83 -17.03
N ARG A 214 42.82 -41.12 -15.96
CA ARG A 214 44.12 -41.32 -15.31
C ARG A 214 44.26 -42.71 -14.70
N ARG A 215 43.20 -43.23 -14.06
CA ARG A 215 43.16 -44.60 -13.52
C ARG A 215 43.26 -45.65 -14.63
N ALA A 216 42.55 -45.45 -15.74
CA ALA A 216 42.60 -46.34 -16.91
C ALA A 216 44.01 -46.38 -17.52
N ASN A 217 44.66 -45.23 -17.69
CA ASN A 217 46.02 -45.15 -18.24
C ASN A 217 47.06 -45.78 -17.32
N LYS A 218 46.94 -45.62 -15.99
CA LYS A 218 47.81 -46.33 -15.02
C LYS A 218 47.67 -47.85 -15.08
N LYS A 219 46.47 -48.39 -15.37
CA LYS A 219 46.28 -49.85 -15.53
C LYS A 219 46.94 -50.37 -16.80
N LYS A 220 46.82 -49.66 -17.93
CA LYS A 220 47.48 -50.02 -19.20
C LYS A 220 49.01 -50.00 -19.11
N GLY A 221 49.60 -49.09 -18.33
CA GLY A 221 51.05 -49.03 -18.13
C GLY A 221 51.62 -50.13 -17.21
N LYS A 222 50.78 -50.93 -16.52
CA LYS A 222 51.22 -52.07 -15.69
C LYS A 222 51.09 -53.43 -16.39
N SER A 223 50.56 -53.47 -17.62
CA SER A 223 50.35 -54.70 -18.39
C SER A 223 51.37 -54.88 -19.53
N LEU A 224 52.55 -54.28 -19.40
CA LEU A 224 53.71 -54.44 -20.29
C LEU A 224 54.91 -54.90 -19.46
#